data_AF-A0A9W9ZCI3-F1
#
_entry.id   AF-A0A9W9ZCI3-F1
#
_cell.length_a   1.000
_cell.length_b   1.000
_cell.length_c   1.000
_cell.angle_alpha   90.00
_cell.angle_beta   90.00
_cell.angle_gamma   90.00
#
_symmetry.space_group_name_H-M   'P 1'
#
loop_
_entity.id
_entity.type
_entity.pdbx_description
1 polymer ?
#
loop_
_entity_poly.entity_id
_entity_poly.type
_entity_poly.pdbx_seq_one_letter_code
_entity_poly.pdbx_strand_id
1 'polypeptide(L)'
;MAVELLFPRLVIFGASGPTGRHVVQQALKMGHVVSAVVRSPEKFDIKHEKLEVIKGDVFNSESLVTIMEGKDAVLSCLGAHGTSVFRHTTLYSESMKAISSAMEKNNLNRFVCVTSWGLDNDPAKGDYTVIEGQFVPDAAWYIPRADVGDFMLASLNTHDWDRKCVAIGRKN
;
A
#
# COMPACT_ATOMS: atom_id res chain seq x y z
N MET A 1 13.29 23.81 -2.34
CA MET A 1 11.89 24.05 -2.73
C MET A 1 11.08 22.87 -2.23
N ALA A 2 9.95 23.09 -1.56
CA ALA A 2 9.09 21.97 -1.15
C ALA A 2 8.55 21.31 -2.43
N VAL A 3 8.71 19.98 -2.55
CA VAL A 3 8.11 19.23 -3.65
C VAL A 3 6.60 19.28 -3.43
N GLU A 4 5.86 19.80 -4.40
CA GLU A 4 4.39 19.81 -4.36
C GLU A 4 3.91 18.37 -4.57
N LEU A 5 3.24 17.82 -3.55
CA LEU A 5 2.69 16.47 -3.61
C LEU A 5 1.29 16.52 -4.21
N LEU A 6 1.03 15.76 -5.27
CA LEU A 6 -0.31 15.62 -5.85
C LEU A 6 -1.32 15.01 -4.87
N PHE A 7 -0.85 14.12 -4.00
CA PHE A 7 -1.66 13.45 -2.97
C PHE A 7 -1.02 13.60 -1.58
N PRO A 8 -1.21 14.74 -0.89
CA PRO A 8 -0.53 15.02 0.38
C PRO A 8 -0.91 14.07 1.54
N ARG A 9 -2.19 13.65 1.63
CA ARG A 9 -2.74 12.88 2.76
C ARG A 9 -3.10 11.46 2.32
N LEU A 10 -2.36 10.48 2.84
CA LEU A 10 -2.48 9.08 2.45
C LEU A 10 -3.12 8.25 3.57
N VAL A 11 -4.01 7.33 3.20
CA VAL A 11 -4.45 6.23 4.08
C VAL A 11 -3.73 4.96 3.66
N ILE A 12 -3.13 4.25 4.61
CA ILE A 12 -2.34 3.04 4.32
C ILE A 12 -2.90 1.87 5.13
N PHE A 13 -3.54 0.92 4.45
CA PHE A 13 -3.98 -0.36 5.02
C PHE A 13 -2.85 -1.39 4.95
N GLY A 14 -2.82 -2.30 5.93
CA GLY A 14 -1.71 -3.25 6.06
C GLY A 14 -0.39 -2.58 6.48
N ALA A 15 -0.46 -1.37 7.07
CA ALA A 15 0.69 -0.56 7.46
C ALA A 15 1.67 -1.27 8.41
N SER A 16 1.19 -2.18 9.26
CA SER A 16 2.03 -2.96 10.19
C SER A 16 2.70 -4.18 9.54
N GLY A 17 2.32 -4.55 8.32
CA GLY A 17 2.91 -5.66 7.59
C GLY A 17 4.31 -5.33 7.05
N PRO A 18 5.10 -6.35 6.63
CA PRO A 18 6.47 -6.15 6.17
C PRO A 18 6.59 -5.10 5.05
N THR A 19 5.77 -5.19 4.00
CA THR A 19 5.76 -4.20 2.90
C THR A 19 5.16 -2.87 3.35
N GLY A 20 4.06 -2.89 4.10
CA GLY A 20 3.37 -1.67 4.58
C GLY A 20 4.28 -0.77 5.43
N ARG A 21 5.19 -1.34 6.20
CA ARG A 21 6.18 -0.55 6.98
C ARG A 21 7.12 0.24 6.08
N HIS A 22 7.59 -0.35 4.97
CA HIS A 22 8.41 0.37 3.99
C HIS A 22 7.61 1.49 3.34
N VAL A 23 6.37 1.22 2.91
CA VAL A 23 5.48 2.23 2.31
C VAL A 23 5.24 3.40 3.26
N VAL A 24 4.95 3.15 4.55
CA VAL A 24 4.77 4.20 5.56
C VAL A 24 6.04 5.04 5.72
N GLN A 25 7.20 4.40 5.89
CA GLN A 25 8.47 5.11 6.10
C GLN A 25 8.86 5.96 4.89
N GLN A 26 8.73 5.42 3.69
CA GLN A 26 9.03 6.13 2.44
C GLN A 26 8.06 7.30 2.21
N ALA A 27 6.76 7.10 2.43
CA ALA A 27 5.75 8.16 2.31
C ALA A 27 6.04 9.33 3.27
N LEU A 28 6.37 9.03 4.53
CA LEU A 28 6.74 10.05 5.51
C LEU A 28 8.01 10.80 5.10
N LYS A 29 9.02 10.08 4.58
CA LYS A 29 10.27 10.67 4.06
C LYS A 29 10.02 11.59 2.87
N MET A 30 9.06 11.25 1.99
CA MET A 30 8.62 12.09 0.87
C MET A 30 7.78 13.30 1.33
N GLY A 31 7.39 13.35 2.60
CA GLY A 31 6.69 14.48 3.20
C GLY A 31 5.17 14.36 3.24
N HIS A 32 4.60 13.21 2.85
CA HIS A 32 3.17 12.93 2.98
C HIS A 32 2.73 12.94 4.45
N VAL A 33 1.47 13.27 4.68
CA VAL A 33 0.76 13.02 5.94
C VAL A 33 0.12 11.64 5.84
N VAL A 34 0.46 10.74 6.75
CA VAL A 34 0.08 9.33 6.67
C VAL A 34 -0.85 8.97 7.81
N SER A 35 -2.03 8.46 7.47
CA SER A 35 -2.91 7.73 8.39
C SER A 35 -2.67 6.23 8.22
N ALA A 36 -1.90 5.64 9.14
CA ALA A 36 -1.57 4.21 9.15
C ALA A 36 -2.68 3.43 9.87
N VAL A 37 -3.43 2.61 9.13
CA VAL A 37 -4.52 1.80 9.70
C VAL A 37 -3.99 0.44 10.13
N VAL A 38 -4.10 0.17 11.43
CA VAL A 38 -3.57 -1.05 12.06
C VAL A 38 -4.58 -1.68 13.01
N ARG A 39 -4.49 -3.00 13.21
CA ARG A 39 -5.36 -3.73 14.17
C ARG A 39 -4.96 -3.53 15.63
N SER A 40 -3.65 -3.42 15.85
CA SER A 40 -2.99 -3.32 17.15
C SER A 40 -2.03 -2.12 17.16
N PRO A 41 -2.51 -0.89 17.41
CA PRO A 41 -1.68 0.32 17.44
C PRO A 41 -0.50 0.22 18.42
N GLU A 42 -0.69 -0.48 19.52
CA GLU A 42 0.33 -0.70 20.55
C GLU A 42 1.56 -1.47 20.07
N LYS A 43 1.45 -2.21 18.95
CA LYS A 43 2.54 -2.94 18.32
C LYS A 43 3.20 -2.17 17.18
N PHE A 44 2.71 -0.97 16.87
CA PHE A 44 3.23 -0.13 15.80
C PHE A 44 4.24 0.87 16.39
N ASP A 45 5.49 0.73 15.98
CA ASP A 45 6.68 1.34 16.56
C ASP A 45 7.23 2.51 15.74
N ILE A 46 6.72 2.76 14.53
CA ILE A 46 7.12 3.91 13.71
C ILE A 46 6.55 5.19 14.36
N LYS A 47 7.40 6.20 14.52
CA LYS A 47 7.04 7.51 15.06
C LYS A 47 7.46 8.61 14.10
N HIS A 48 6.56 9.54 13.82
CA HIS A 48 6.82 10.71 12.97
C HIS A 48 5.75 11.78 13.22
N GLU A 49 6.07 13.07 13.08
CA GLU A 49 5.12 14.17 13.32
C GLU A 49 3.93 14.18 12.34
N LYS A 50 4.17 13.70 11.12
CA LYS A 50 3.17 13.55 10.04
C LYS A 50 2.47 12.18 10.02
N LEU A 51 2.65 11.37 11.06
CA LEU A 51 2.07 10.04 11.16
C LEU A 51 0.94 10.02 12.20
N GLU A 52 -0.23 9.61 11.75
CA GLU A 52 -1.38 9.27 12.58
C GLU A 52 -1.55 7.74 12.58
N VAL A 53 -1.57 7.12 13.75
CA VAL A 53 -1.80 5.67 13.88
C VAL A 53 -3.24 5.44 14.29
N ILE A 54 -4.03 4.84 13.40
CA ILE A 54 -5.46 4.64 13.61
C ILE A 54 -5.74 3.16 13.83
N LYS A 55 -6.46 2.84 14.92
CA LYS A 55 -7.03 1.51 15.11
C LYS A 55 -8.20 1.34 14.14
N GLY A 56 -8.11 0.36 13.24
CA GLY A 56 -9.18 0.09 12.29
C GLY A 56 -9.30 -1.38 11.93
N ASP A 57 -10.53 -1.80 11.64
CA ASP A 57 -10.84 -3.08 11.02
C ASP A 57 -11.25 -2.84 9.56
N VAL A 58 -10.56 -3.49 8.64
CA VAL A 58 -10.78 -3.36 7.20
C VAL A 58 -12.10 -3.99 6.74
N PHE A 59 -12.78 -4.73 7.60
CA PHE A 59 -14.12 -5.27 7.35
C PHE A 59 -15.25 -4.34 7.83
N ASN A 60 -14.94 -3.27 8.58
CA ASN A 60 -15.94 -2.33 9.07
C ASN A 60 -16.03 -1.08 8.17
N SER A 61 -16.95 -1.11 7.21
CA SER A 61 -17.10 -0.05 6.21
C SER A 61 -17.42 1.33 6.81
N GLU A 62 -18.20 1.41 7.89
CA GLU A 62 -18.52 2.69 8.55
C GLU A 62 -17.26 3.34 9.12
N SER A 63 -16.43 2.55 9.81
CA SER A 63 -15.14 3.03 10.32
C SER A 63 -14.23 3.50 9.19
N LEU A 64 -14.25 2.82 8.03
CA LEU A 64 -13.41 3.20 6.89
C LEU A 64 -13.85 4.54 6.28
N VAL A 65 -15.15 4.85 6.26
CA VAL A 65 -15.65 6.15 5.78
C VAL A 65 -15.01 7.27 6.57
N THR A 66 -15.11 7.21 7.91
CA THR A 66 -14.55 8.25 8.79
C THR A 66 -13.03 8.36 8.68
N ILE A 67 -12.31 7.23 8.52
CA ILE A 67 -10.85 7.23 8.35
C ILE A 67 -10.42 7.94 7.05
N MET A 68 -11.25 7.84 6.01
CA MET A 68 -10.98 8.39 4.67
C MET A 68 -11.42 9.85 4.51
N GLU A 69 -12.14 10.42 5.49
CA GLU A 69 -12.57 11.81 5.44
C GLU A 69 -11.38 12.77 5.30
N GLY A 70 -11.44 13.64 4.29
CA GLY A 70 -10.41 14.63 4.02
C GLY A 70 -9.04 14.04 3.68
N LYS A 71 -8.97 12.82 3.14
CA LYS A 71 -7.73 12.22 2.62
C LYS A 71 -7.69 12.38 1.10
N ASP A 72 -6.55 12.06 0.47
CA ASP A 72 -6.33 12.30 -0.96
C ASP A 72 -6.15 10.99 -1.74
N ALA A 73 -5.50 9.97 -1.14
CA ALA A 73 -5.31 8.66 -1.77
C ALA A 73 -5.25 7.51 -0.75
N VAL A 74 -5.54 6.30 -1.23
CA VAL A 74 -5.56 5.07 -0.43
C VAL A 74 -4.55 4.07 -0.99
N LEU A 75 -3.71 3.51 -0.13
CA LEU A 75 -2.79 2.41 -0.45
C LEU A 75 -3.16 1.18 0.37
N SER A 76 -3.17 0.01 -0.26
CA SER A 76 -3.41 -1.27 0.41
C SER A 76 -2.22 -2.21 0.28
N CYS A 77 -1.63 -2.55 1.42
CA CYS A 77 -0.62 -3.59 1.59
C CYS A 77 -1.18 -4.81 2.36
N LEU A 78 -2.50 -5.03 2.28
CA LEU A 78 -3.14 -6.14 3.00
C LEU A 78 -2.67 -7.48 2.44
N GLY A 79 -2.29 -8.38 3.34
CA GLY A 79 -1.86 -9.73 3.00
C GLY A 79 -2.28 -10.73 4.07
N ALA A 80 -2.66 -11.93 3.66
CA ALA A 80 -3.04 -13.02 4.55
C ALA A 80 -1.79 -13.72 5.13
N HIS A 81 -0.95 -12.97 5.85
CA HIS A 81 0.24 -13.52 6.50
C HIS A 81 -0.14 -14.56 7.55
N GLY A 82 0.56 -15.69 7.57
CA GLY A 82 0.37 -16.77 8.55
C GLY A 82 -0.77 -17.74 8.23
N THR A 83 -1.48 -17.55 7.12
CA THR A 83 -2.36 -18.60 6.57
C THR A 83 -1.64 -19.34 5.46
N SER A 84 -1.71 -20.67 5.48
CA SER A 84 -1.26 -21.50 4.34
C SER A 84 -1.83 -20.95 3.04
N VAL A 85 -1.04 -20.98 1.96
CA VAL A 85 -1.52 -20.61 0.61
C VAL A 85 -2.71 -21.47 0.16
N PHE A 86 -2.89 -22.64 0.78
CA PHE A 86 -4.01 -23.55 0.55
C PHE A 86 -5.23 -23.26 1.44
N ARG A 87 -5.14 -22.29 2.38
CA ARG A 87 -6.25 -21.93 3.25
C ARG A 87 -7.12 -20.89 2.58
N HIS A 88 -8.41 -21.17 2.53
CA HIS A 88 -9.41 -20.22 2.08
C HIS A 88 -9.34 -18.92 2.90
N THR A 89 -9.38 -17.78 2.21
CA THR A 89 -9.43 -16.45 2.81
C THR A 89 -10.35 -15.55 2.02
N THR A 90 -11.15 -14.76 2.73
CA THR A 90 -12.00 -13.70 2.18
C THR A 90 -11.41 -12.31 2.42
N LEU A 91 -10.21 -12.24 3.03
CA LEU A 91 -9.56 -10.97 3.39
C LEU A 91 -9.52 -10.01 2.21
N TYR A 92 -9.04 -10.47 1.05
CA TYR A 92 -8.88 -9.62 -0.13
C TYR A 92 -10.23 -9.14 -0.67
N SER A 93 -11.20 -10.04 -0.85
CA SER A 93 -12.49 -9.71 -1.45
C SER A 93 -13.34 -8.82 -0.55
N GLU A 94 -13.44 -9.14 0.74
CA GLU A 94 -14.30 -8.38 1.67
C GLU A 94 -13.67 -7.04 2.05
N SER A 95 -12.35 -6.98 2.26
CA SER A 95 -11.69 -5.68 2.50
C SER A 95 -11.77 -4.78 1.27
N MET A 96 -11.61 -5.31 0.05
CA MET A 96 -11.72 -4.49 -1.16
C MET A 96 -13.12 -3.89 -1.31
N LYS A 97 -14.18 -4.68 -1.07
CA LYS A 97 -15.57 -4.17 -1.09
C LYS A 97 -15.78 -3.05 -0.07
N ALA A 98 -15.28 -3.22 1.16
CA ALA A 98 -15.41 -2.21 2.21
C ALA A 98 -14.62 -0.94 1.88
N ILE A 99 -13.36 -1.10 1.42
CA ILE A 99 -12.48 0.01 1.03
C ILE A 99 -13.08 0.78 -0.15
N SER A 100 -13.50 0.11 -1.22
CA SER A 100 -14.05 0.77 -2.41
C SER A 100 -15.33 1.54 -2.07
N SER A 101 -16.22 0.96 -1.27
CA SER A 101 -17.45 1.64 -0.82
C SER A 101 -17.15 2.87 0.03
N ALA A 102 -16.16 2.82 0.92
CA ALA A 102 -15.75 3.97 1.71
C ALA A 102 -15.08 5.07 0.88
N MET A 103 -14.30 4.69 -0.14
CA MET A 103 -13.71 5.61 -1.09
C MET A 103 -14.76 6.34 -1.91
N GLU A 104 -15.77 5.62 -2.41
CA GLU A 104 -16.91 6.22 -3.15
C GLU A 104 -17.64 7.28 -2.31
N LYS A 105 -17.93 6.97 -1.05
CA LYS A 105 -18.58 7.90 -0.11
C LYS A 105 -17.76 9.16 0.19
N ASN A 106 -16.43 9.07 0.06
CA ASN A 106 -15.50 10.18 0.26
C ASN A 106 -15.02 10.84 -1.04
N ASN A 107 -15.54 10.43 -2.20
CA ASN A 107 -15.11 10.88 -3.53
C ASN A 107 -13.60 10.68 -3.79
N LEU A 108 -13.01 9.61 -3.24
CA LEU A 108 -11.60 9.26 -3.44
C LEU A 108 -11.42 8.41 -4.69
N ASN A 109 -10.60 8.89 -5.63
CA ASN A 109 -10.40 8.22 -6.93
C ASN A 109 -8.98 7.68 -7.14
N ARG A 110 -8.07 7.86 -6.16
CA ARG A 110 -6.69 7.35 -6.22
C ARG A 110 -6.52 6.17 -5.27
N PHE A 111 -6.35 4.98 -5.85
CA PHE A 111 -6.14 3.73 -5.13
C PHE A 111 -4.97 2.95 -5.72
N VAL A 112 -4.06 2.49 -4.85
CA VAL A 112 -2.97 1.57 -5.23
C VAL A 112 -3.01 0.37 -4.31
N CYS A 113 -3.14 -0.83 -4.88
CA CYS A 113 -3.16 -2.08 -4.14
C CYS A 113 -1.99 -2.94 -4.59
N VAL A 114 -1.32 -3.58 -3.63
CA VAL A 114 -0.33 -4.61 -3.93
C VAL A 114 -0.82 -5.97 -3.49
N THR A 115 -0.72 -6.92 -4.42
CA THR A 115 -0.57 -8.34 -4.10
C THR A 115 0.86 -8.74 -4.43
N SER A 116 1.39 -9.78 -3.80
CA SER A 116 2.81 -10.07 -3.95
C SER A 116 3.17 -11.53 -3.75
N TRP A 117 4.20 -11.95 -4.47
CA TRP A 117 4.92 -13.21 -4.31
C TRP A 117 6.41 -12.94 -4.51
N GLY A 118 7.29 -13.76 -3.91
CA GLY A 118 8.74 -13.61 -4.11
C GLY A 118 9.30 -12.30 -3.52
N LEU A 119 9.12 -12.07 -2.22
CA LEU A 119 9.59 -10.85 -1.55
C LEU A 119 10.75 -11.13 -0.60
N ASP A 120 11.84 -10.38 -0.73
CA ASP A 120 12.95 -10.37 0.23
C ASP A 120 12.95 -9.08 1.09
N ASN A 121 13.95 -8.94 1.95
CA ASN A 121 14.12 -7.78 2.86
C ASN A 121 15.41 -7.02 2.56
N ASP A 122 15.95 -7.13 1.34
CA ASP A 122 17.08 -6.31 0.94
C ASP A 122 16.68 -4.82 0.96
N PRO A 123 17.65 -3.89 1.06
CA PRO A 123 17.39 -2.47 0.82
C PRO A 123 16.81 -2.24 -0.58
N ALA A 124 16.09 -1.12 -0.76
CA ALA A 124 15.64 -0.69 -2.08
C ALA A 124 16.84 -0.57 -3.02
N LYS A 125 16.72 -1.16 -4.21
CA LYS A 125 17.74 -1.12 -5.27
C LYS A 125 17.37 -0.10 -6.33
N GLY A 126 16.07 0.20 -6.50
CA GLY A 126 15.56 1.15 -7.49
C GLY A 126 15.69 0.70 -8.95
N ASP A 127 16.12 -0.54 -9.19
CA ASP A 127 16.27 -1.14 -10.51
C ASP A 127 15.28 -2.30 -10.67
N TYR A 128 14.02 -1.96 -10.89
CA TYR A 128 12.95 -2.91 -11.21
C TYR A 128 12.27 -2.52 -12.52
N THR A 129 11.84 -3.54 -13.26
CA THR A 129 11.02 -3.40 -14.45
C THR A 129 9.55 -3.51 -14.06
N VAL A 130 8.72 -2.65 -14.65
CA VAL A 130 7.26 -2.67 -14.51
C VAL A 130 6.67 -3.05 -15.85
N ILE A 131 5.80 -4.07 -15.88
CA ILE A 131 5.03 -4.40 -17.08
C ILE A 131 3.55 -4.60 -16.74
N GLU A 132 2.69 -4.30 -17.70
CA GLU A 132 1.28 -4.68 -17.62
C GLU A 132 1.13 -6.20 -17.69
N GLY A 133 0.36 -6.78 -16.77
CA GLY A 133 0.24 -8.23 -16.59
C GLY A 133 0.60 -8.69 -15.18
N GLN A 134 0.74 -10.01 -15.01
CA GLN A 134 0.93 -10.65 -13.70
C GLN A 134 2.37 -11.12 -13.45
N PHE A 135 3.27 -11.02 -14.43
CA PHE A 135 4.62 -11.54 -14.33
C PHE A 135 5.59 -10.74 -15.21
N VAL A 136 6.83 -10.52 -14.75
CA VAL A 136 7.90 -9.92 -15.55
C VAL A 136 8.80 -11.03 -16.09
N PRO A 137 8.88 -11.23 -17.43
CA PRO A 137 9.80 -12.20 -18.03
C PRO A 137 11.25 -11.97 -17.61
N ASP A 138 11.96 -13.08 -17.38
CA ASP A 138 13.39 -13.11 -17.03
C ASP A 138 13.79 -12.34 -15.76
N ALA A 139 12.81 -11.95 -14.94
CA ALA A 139 13.05 -11.33 -13.65
C ALA A 139 13.60 -12.33 -12.62
N ALA A 140 14.32 -11.80 -11.65
CA ALA A 140 14.73 -12.51 -10.46
C ALA A 140 13.51 -13.04 -9.69
N TRP A 141 13.72 -14.15 -8.98
CA TRP A 141 12.67 -14.78 -8.17
C TRP A 141 12.22 -13.93 -6.97
N TYR A 142 13.08 -12.99 -6.55
CA TYR A 142 12.85 -12.12 -5.41
C TYR A 142 13.03 -10.65 -5.78
N ILE A 143 12.15 -9.83 -5.22
CA ILE A 143 12.24 -8.37 -5.23
C ILE A 143 12.18 -7.81 -3.80
N PRO A 144 12.93 -6.75 -3.49
CA PRO A 144 12.86 -6.09 -2.19
C PRO A 144 11.48 -5.51 -1.90
N ARG A 145 10.98 -5.73 -0.69
CA ARG A 145 9.77 -5.03 -0.19
C ARG A 145 9.87 -3.52 -0.27
N ALA A 146 11.08 -3.00 -0.13
CA ALA A 146 11.34 -1.57 -0.24
C ALA A 146 11.13 -1.05 -1.67
N ASP A 147 11.48 -1.83 -2.70
CA ASP A 147 11.23 -1.47 -4.12
C ASP A 147 9.73 -1.58 -4.46
N VAL A 148 9.03 -2.55 -3.87
CA VAL A 148 7.57 -2.62 -3.97
C VAL A 148 6.93 -1.35 -3.40
N GLY A 149 7.38 -0.91 -2.22
CA GLY A 149 6.87 0.31 -1.60
C GLY A 149 7.16 1.57 -2.42
N ASP A 150 8.36 1.65 -3.00
CA ASP A 150 8.77 2.74 -3.88
C ASP A 150 7.85 2.83 -5.11
N PHE A 151 7.61 1.70 -5.78
CA PHE A 151 6.70 1.64 -6.92
C PHE A 151 5.26 2.06 -6.57
N MET A 152 4.75 1.62 -5.42
CA MET A 152 3.39 2.00 -4.99
C MET A 152 3.26 3.51 -4.82
N LEU A 153 4.28 4.18 -4.26
CA LEU A 153 4.29 5.63 -4.06
C LEU A 153 4.55 6.38 -5.36
N ALA A 154 5.48 5.90 -6.19
CA ALA A 154 5.72 6.45 -7.53
C ALA A 154 4.46 6.41 -8.39
N SER A 155 3.67 5.33 -8.27
CA SER A 155 2.39 5.18 -8.97
C SER A 155 1.42 6.30 -8.63
N LEU A 156 1.47 6.93 -7.45
CA LEU A 156 0.61 8.07 -7.15
C LEU A 156 0.80 9.25 -8.11
N ASN A 157 1.96 9.38 -8.75
CA ASN A 157 2.32 10.54 -9.58
C ASN A 157 2.20 10.29 -11.08
N THR A 158 1.62 9.16 -11.51
CA THR A 158 1.39 8.84 -12.92
C THR A 158 0.02 8.21 -13.14
N HIS A 159 -0.50 8.35 -14.36
CA HIS A 159 -1.72 7.70 -14.83
C HIS A 159 -1.44 6.45 -15.69
N ASP A 160 -0.17 6.11 -15.93
CA ASP A 160 0.23 5.02 -16.84
C ASP A 160 -0.32 3.65 -16.42
N TRP A 161 -0.55 3.49 -15.11
CA TRP A 161 -0.98 2.24 -14.47
C TRP A 161 -2.46 2.24 -14.05
N ASP A 162 -3.19 3.30 -14.39
CA ASP A 162 -4.58 3.43 -13.98
C ASP A 162 -5.43 2.35 -14.64
N ARG A 163 -6.22 1.65 -13.81
CA ARG A 163 -7.10 0.54 -14.22
C ARG A 163 -6.35 -0.65 -14.82
N LYS A 164 -5.06 -0.81 -14.52
CA LYS A 164 -4.23 -1.94 -14.98
C LYS A 164 -3.80 -2.84 -13.83
N CYS A 165 -3.60 -4.11 -14.16
CA CYS A 165 -2.80 -5.01 -13.33
C CYS A 165 -1.36 -4.95 -13.85
N VAL A 166 -0.40 -4.77 -12.94
CA VAL A 166 1.02 -4.65 -13.28
C VAL A 166 1.85 -5.56 -12.41
N ALA A 167 2.93 -6.06 -13.00
CA ALA A 167 3.96 -6.83 -12.32
C ALA A 167 5.23 -6.01 -12.24
N ILE A 168 5.90 -6.09 -11.10
CA ILE A 168 7.23 -5.53 -10.90
C ILE A 168 8.23 -6.65 -10.61
N GLY A 169 9.40 -6.56 -11.21
CA GLY A 169 10.42 -7.59 -11.12
C GLY A 169 11.81 -6.99 -11.32
N ARG A 170 12.77 -7.45 -10.52
CA ARG A 170 14.17 -7.07 -10.66
C ARG A 170 14.79 -7.86 -11.81
N LYS A 171 15.63 -7.27 -12.64
CA LYS A 171 16.44 -8.07 -13.58
C LYS A 171 17.51 -8.85 -12.81
N ASN A 172 17.83 -10.04 -13.29
CA ASN A 172 18.91 -10.86 -12.71
C ASN A 172 20.27 -10.18 -12.86
#